data_AF-A0A8C1ZEP8-F1
#
_entry.id   AF-A0A8C1ZEP8-F1
#
_cell.length_a   1.000
_cell.length_b   1.000
_cell.length_c   1.000
_cell.angle_alpha   90.00
_cell.angle_beta   90.00
_cell.angle_gamma   90.00
#
_symmetry.space_group_name_H-M   'P 1'
#
loop_
_entity.id
_entity.type
_entity.pdbx_description
1 polymer ?
#
loop_
_entity_poly.entity_id
_entity_poly.type
_entity_poly.pdbx_seq_one_letter_code
_entity_poly.pdbx_strand_id
1 'polypeptide(L)'
;MNRVEEWVLENKDKIEKGVEIMGQSCEVLAATVGQFHPILEAVFLASAELLGNPEGKEAKFLAEQFEKINQKLEGIRDEIDQIALELQRTTMNKQNFDYEAKIISQYEKFQDFVNAKPKFKEKKKEKFITQYENTGRDLNVDSLYNAVTGENISGDAMLDTVVTTEQRSRKPVEEFCARLKKIFVMGIISVMGHAALKEGAVGEVMVKKWQDRMEDVETRMKAAVDDCIKNFPLQAKTDVEHQLLERQAKIDPEFTGLILDILAKKYYWVSWSVRVFNHSGIFFWNWLAGKKYHGSGGGGNFFDLLTPNNIRIVVSFSADPKPINKSQIVDQIEMQKLKGNMQSVAQTLWKMFPNTVVHAISCYKKIEEKNNFQPECFYFGRHKRAYLCIHSE
;
A
#
# COMPACT_ATOMS: atom_id res chain seq x y z
N MET A 1 41.19 -17.73 2.74
CA MET A 1 40.12 -16.83 3.21
C MET A 1 39.24 -17.64 4.14
N ASN A 2 38.79 -17.03 5.23
CA ASN A 2 37.75 -17.61 6.10
C ASN A 2 36.42 -17.65 5.32
N ARG A 3 35.56 -18.67 5.51
CA ARG A 3 34.19 -18.77 4.95
C ARG A 3 33.38 -17.48 5.17
N VAL A 4 33.60 -16.76 6.28
CA VAL A 4 32.97 -15.48 6.61
C VAL A 4 33.51 -14.33 5.76
N GLU A 5 34.81 -14.29 5.50
CA GLU A 5 35.47 -13.25 4.70
C GLU A 5 34.98 -13.29 3.24
N GLU A 6 34.90 -14.49 2.66
CA GLU A 6 34.37 -14.73 1.31
C GLU A 6 32.88 -14.35 1.22
N TRP A 7 32.07 -14.78 2.19
CA TRP A 7 30.65 -14.46 2.23
C TRP A 7 30.39 -12.94 2.36
N VAL A 8 31.16 -12.24 3.20
CA VAL A 8 31.02 -10.78 3.37
C VAL A 8 31.36 -10.06 2.06
N LEU A 9 32.41 -10.49 1.36
CA LEU A 9 32.80 -9.90 0.08
C LEU A 9 31.70 -10.06 -0.98
N GLU A 10 31.07 -11.24 -1.04
CA GLU A 10 30.02 -11.55 -2.01
C GLU A 10 28.66 -10.90 -1.71
N ASN A 11 28.39 -10.59 -0.44
CA ASN A 11 27.07 -10.13 0.00
C ASN A 11 27.03 -8.70 0.51
N LYS A 12 28.16 -7.99 0.53
CA LYS A 12 28.25 -6.60 1.01
C LYS A 12 27.18 -5.68 0.43
N ASP A 13 27.06 -5.61 -0.89
CA ASP A 13 26.11 -4.71 -1.57
C ASP A 13 24.65 -5.08 -1.24
N LYS A 14 24.38 -6.39 -1.08
CA LYS A 14 23.04 -6.88 -0.72
C LYS A 14 22.68 -6.55 0.72
N ILE A 15 23.65 -6.60 1.64
CA ILE A 15 23.47 -6.21 3.04
C ILE A 15 23.17 -4.71 3.10
N GLU A 16 23.99 -3.89 2.44
CA GLU A 16 23.80 -2.43 2.42
C GLU A 16 22.41 -2.06 1.85
N LYS A 17 22.00 -2.70 0.75
CA LYS A 17 20.66 -2.54 0.19
C LYS A 17 19.56 -2.95 1.16
N GLY A 18 19.73 -4.08 1.85
CA GLY A 18 18.77 -4.54 2.85
C GLY A 18 18.60 -3.53 3.99
N VAL A 19 19.71 -2.97 4.50
CA VAL A 19 19.69 -1.92 5.54
C VAL A 19 18.97 -0.67 5.05
N GLU A 20 19.17 -0.28 3.79
CA GLU A 20 18.45 0.84 3.19
C GLU A 20 16.94 0.58 3.13
N ILE A 21 16.53 -0.60 2.64
CA ILE A 21 15.12 -1.02 2.55
C ILE A 21 14.44 -0.96 3.91
N MET A 22 15.15 -1.28 5.00
CA MET A 22 14.58 -1.19 6.35
C MET A 22 14.22 0.24 6.77
N GLY A 23 14.90 1.25 6.19
CA GLY A 23 14.62 2.65 6.41
C GLY A 23 13.62 3.28 5.44
N GLN A 24 13.20 2.56 4.41
CA GLN A 24 12.27 3.08 3.40
C GLN A 24 10.81 2.91 3.83
N SER A 25 9.98 3.88 3.45
CA SER A 25 8.51 3.74 3.46
C SER A 25 8.06 2.68 2.44
N CYS A 26 6.92 2.03 2.69
CA CYS A 26 6.45 0.84 1.97
C CYS A 26 6.02 1.02 0.49
N GLU A 27 6.31 2.15 -0.14
CA GLU A 27 5.95 2.41 -1.55
C GLU A 27 6.56 1.39 -2.53
N VAL A 28 7.52 0.58 -2.07
CA VAL A 28 8.30 -0.37 -2.88
C VAL A 28 8.12 -1.83 -2.44
N LEU A 29 7.09 -2.17 -1.64
CA LEU A 29 6.92 -3.53 -1.05
C LEU A 29 7.16 -4.69 -2.03
N ALA A 30 6.68 -4.57 -3.27
CA ALA A 30 6.87 -5.56 -4.31
C ALA A 30 8.34 -5.85 -4.67
N ALA A 31 9.22 -4.84 -4.63
CA ALA A 31 10.65 -5.02 -4.93
C ALA A 31 11.48 -5.39 -3.69
N THR A 32 10.85 -5.52 -2.52
CA THR A 32 11.52 -5.84 -1.25
C THR A 32 11.41 -7.29 -0.82
N VAL A 33 10.53 -8.09 -1.46
CA VAL A 33 10.35 -9.52 -1.17
C VAL A 33 11.69 -10.26 -1.32
N GLY A 34 12.08 -10.99 -0.27
CA GLY A 34 13.33 -11.77 -0.22
C GLY A 34 14.61 -10.94 -0.10
N GLN A 35 14.53 -9.60 -0.17
CA GLN A 35 15.71 -8.73 -0.09
C GLN A 35 16.29 -8.67 1.34
N PHE A 36 15.59 -9.21 2.33
CA PHE A 36 16.04 -9.28 3.72
C PHE A 36 16.88 -10.52 4.06
N HIS A 37 16.92 -11.55 3.19
CA HIS A 37 17.72 -12.75 3.45
C HIS A 37 19.19 -12.44 3.78
N PRO A 38 19.89 -11.55 3.04
CA PRO A 38 21.28 -11.20 3.34
C PRO A 38 21.45 -10.48 4.69
N ILE A 39 20.45 -9.73 5.15
CA ILE A 39 20.48 -9.10 6.47
C ILE A 39 20.38 -10.16 7.56
N LEU A 40 19.42 -11.08 7.44
CA LEU A 40 19.23 -12.15 8.41
C LEU A 40 20.47 -13.07 8.48
N GLU A 41 21.10 -13.34 7.34
CA GLU A 41 22.38 -14.05 7.27
C GLU A 41 23.54 -13.26 7.89
N ALA A 42 23.59 -11.94 7.67
CA ALA A 42 24.60 -11.09 8.28
C ALA A 42 24.47 -11.09 9.82
N VAL A 43 23.25 -11.01 10.35
CA VAL A 43 22.97 -11.13 11.79
C VAL A 43 23.44 -12.48 12.34
N PHE A 44 23.19 -13.55 11.59
CA PHE A 44 23.67 -14.89 11.92
C PHE A 44 25.20 -14.96 11.98
N LEU A 45 25.88 -14.55 10.91
CA LEU A 45 27.34 -14.61 10.81
C LEU A 45 28.02 -13.69 11.83
N ALA A 46 27.43 -12.53 12.11
CA ALA A 46 27.89 -11.64 13.16
C ALA A 46 27.83 -12.33 14.52
N SER A 47 26.74 -13.03 14.80
CA SER A 47 26.55 -13.72 16.07
C SER A 47 27.55 -14.86 16.27
N ALA A 48 27.87 -15.60 15.20
CA ALA A 48 28.90 -16.64 15.23
C ALA A 48 30.32 -16.05 15.37
N GLU A 49 30.65 -15.01 14.60
CA GLU A 49 32.00 -14.42 14.58
C GLU A 49 32.29 -13.57 15.84
N LEU A 50 31.31 -12.87 16.40
CA LEU A 50 31.46 -12.12 17.66
C LEU A 50 31.74 -13.04 18.86
N LEU A 51 31.28 -14.29 18.82
CA LEU A 51 31.55 -15.28 19.86
C LEU A 51 32.94 -15.94 19.70
N GLY A 52 33.46 -16.05 18.46
CA GLY A 52 34.73 -16.70 18.16
C GLY A 52 35.94 -15.77 18.00
N ASN A 53 35.77 -14.61 17.36
CA ASN A 53 36.83 -13.64 17.03
C ASN A 53 36.29 -12.19 16.96
N PRO A 54 35.98 -11.55 18.10
CA PRO A 54 35.31 -10.25 18.15
C PRO A 54 36.12 -9.06 17.61
N GLU A 55 37.44 -9.21 17.41
CA GLU A 55 38.31 -8.12 16.92
C GLU A 55 38.59 -8.17 15.40
N GLY A 56 38.11 -9.22 14.71
CA GLY A 56 38.25 -9.41 13.27
C GLY A 56 37.64 -8.28 12.44
N LYS A 57 38.16 -8.08 11.22
CA LYS A 57 37.67 -7.03 10.31
C LYS A 57 36.22 -7.29 9.89
N GLU A 58 35.90 -8.56 9.68
CA GLU A 58 34.59 -9.06 9.27
C GLU A 58 33.58 -8.87 10.42
N ALA A 59 33.97 -9.20 11.66
CA ALA A 59 33.16 -8.95 12.85
C ALA A 59 32.84 -7.46 13.03
N LYS A 60 33.80 -6.57 12.78
CA LYS A 60 33.61 -5.11 12.84
C LYS A 60 32.64 -4.62 11.76
N PHE A 61 32.82 -5.05 10.50
CA PHE A 61 31.89 -4.70 9.42
C PHE A 61 30.46 -5.15 9.72
N LEU A 62 30.29 -6.41 10.17
CA LEU A 62 28.97 -6.95 10.50
C LEU A 62 28.33 -6.22 11.68
N ALA A 63 29.13 -5.84 12.69
CA ALA A 63 28.66 -5.01 13.80
C ALA A 63 28.22 -3.60 13.34
N GLU A 64 28.93 -2.97 12.39
CA GLU A 64 28.52 -1.69 11.81
C GLU A 64 27.19 -1.79 11.04
N GLN A 65 26.99 -2.85 10.26
CA GLN A 65 25.71 -3.05 9.56
C GLN A 65 24.57 -3.32 10.54
N PHE A 66 24.83 -4.11 11.59
CA PHE A 66 23.87 -4.35 12.66
C PHE A 66 23.49 -3.04 13.37
N GLU A 67 24.46 -2.16 13.61
CA GLU A 67 24.21 -0.86 14.20
C GLU A 67 23.35 0.04 13.30
N LYS A 68 23.58 0.03 11.97
CA LYS A 68 22.69 0.75 11.04
C LYS A 68 21.26 0.21 11.07
N ILE A 69 21.09 -1.12 11.18
CA ILE A 69 19.77 -1.73 11.33
C ILE A 69 19.11 -1.25 12.63
N ASN A 70 19.84 -1.27 13.75
CA ASN A 70 19.34 -0.76 15.03
C ASN A 70 18.86 0.69 14.90
N GLN A 71 19.63 1.56 14.24
CA GLN A 71 19.25 2.96 14.00
C GLN A 71 17.98 3.08 13.15
N LYS A 72 17.75 2.19 12.18
CA LYS A 72 16.48 2.15 11.42
C LYS A 72 15.31 1.60 12.23
N LEU A 73 15.60 0.85 13.29
CA LEU A 73 14.62 0.32 14.23
C LEU A 73 14.39 1.23 15.44
N GLU A 74 15.17 2.30 15.62
CA GLU A 74 14.91 3.32 16.64
C GLU A 74 13.61 4.10 16.33
N GLY A 75 12.88 4.49 17.38
CA GLY A 75 11.62 5.25 17.23
C GLY A 75 10.38 4.40 16.89
N ILE A 76 10.55 3.10 16.67
CA ILE A 76 9.45 2.16 16.36
C ILE A 76 8.38 2.13 17.45
N ARG A 77 8.71 2.43 18.70
CA ARG A 77 7.76 2.34 19.82
C ARG A 77 6.49 3.18 19.58
N ASP A 78 6.63 4.37 19.00
CA ASP A 78 5.50 5.23 18.65
C ASP A 78 4.71 4.68 17.45
N GLU A 79 5.40 4.04 16.49
CA GLU A 79 4.77 3.34 15.37
C GLU A 79 3.97 2.11 15.84
N ILE A 80 4.40 1.46 16.92
CA ILE A 80 3.74 0.27 17.46
C ILE A 80 2.49 0.62 18.27
N ASP A 81 2.48 1.73 19.01
CA ASP A 81 1.23 2.19 19.61
C ASP A 81 0.16 2.42 18.53
N GLN A 82 0.56 2.82 17.32
CA GLN A 82 -0.35 2.92 16.18
C GLN A 82 -0.77 1.55 15.63
N ILE A 83 0.14 0.57 15.49
CA ILE A 83 -0.25 -0.82 15.14
C ILE A 83 -1.22 -1.38 16.17
N ALA A 84 -0.94 -1.20 17.47
CA ALA A 84 -1.79 -1.66 18.54
C ALA A 84 -3.16 -0.94 18.50
N LEU A 85 -3.22 0.33 18.14
CA LEU A 85 -4.51 0.99 17.93
C LEU A 85 -5.24 0.45 16.69
N GLU A 86 -4.55 0.20 15.58
CA GLU A 86 -5.10 -0.34 14.33
C GLU A 86 -5.62 -1.79 14.52
N LEU A 87 -4.82 -2.65 15.15
CA LEU A 87 -5.22 -4.00 15.52
C LEU A 87 -6.38 -4.00 16.55
N GLN A 88 -6.46 -3.00 17.45
CA GLN A 88 -7.57 -2.93 18.41
C GLN A 88 -8.87 -2.52 17.73
N ARG A 89 -8.79 -1.62 16.73
CA ARG A 89 -9.93 -1.20 15.90
C ARG A 89 -10.46 -2.32 15.01
N THR A 90 -9.60 -3.22 14.56
CA THR A 90 -9.95 -4.34 13.66
C THR A 90 -10.60 -5.53 14.38
N THR A 91 -10.85 -5.44 15.70
CA THR A 91 -11.38 -6.54 16.54
C THR A 91 -10.45 -7.76 16.57
N MET A 92 -9.20 -7.61 16.16
CA MET A 92 -8.21 -8.67 16.28
C MET A 92 -7.95 -8.92 17.77
N ASN A 93 -8.03 -10.20 18.17
CA ASN A 93 -8.05 -10.63 19.56
C ASN A 93 -6.97 -9.95 20.42
N LYS A 94 -7.31 -9.68 21.69
CA LYS A 94 -6.41 -9.13 22.72
C LYS A 94 -5.04 -9.83 22.82
N GLN A 95 -4.95 -11.06 22.32
CA GLN A 95 -3.75 -11.91 22.33
C GLN A 95 -2.64 -11.43 21.38
N ASN A 96 -2.96 -10.77 20.25
CA ASN A 96 -1.93 -10.31 19.31
C ASN A 96 -1.12 -9.12 19.85
N PHE A 97 -1.75 -8.21 20.61
CA PHE A 97 -1.06 -7.09 21.28
C PHE A 97 0.02 -7.54 22.23
N ASP A 98 -0.21 -8.68 22.91
CA ASP A 98 0.73 -9.20 23.87
C ASP A 98 2.03 -9.67 23.19
N TYR A 99 1.98 -10.14 21.94
CA TYR A 99 3.16 -10.67 21.25
C TYR A 99 4.08 -9.57 20.75
N GLU A 100 3.54 -8.53 20.13
CA GLU A 100 4.32 -7.40 19.61
C GLU A 100 5.06 -6.67 20.74
N ALA A 101 4.35 -6.35 21.83
CA ALA A 101 4.92 -5.72 23.01
C ALA A 101 6.05 -6.57 23.63
N LYS A 102 5.88 -7.90 23.66
CA LYS A 102 6.92 -8.83 24.15
C LYS A 102 8.12 -8.86 23.21
N ILE A 103 7.92 -8.92 21.88
CA ILE A 103 9.00 -8.89 20.88
C ILE A 103 9.87 -7.64 21.06
N ILE A 104 9.26 -6.46 21.20
CA ILE A 104 9.99 -5.21 21.42
C ILE A 104 10.77 -5.29 22.72
N SER A 105 10.13 -5.73 23.81
CA SER A 105 10.79 -5.81 25.11
C SER A 105 11.99 -6.76 25.09
N GLN A 106 11.91 -7.87 24.35
CA GLN A 106 13.02 -8.78 24.11
C GLN A 106 14.15 -8.08 23.35
N TYR A 107 13.81 -7.39 22.26
CA TYR A 107 14.77 -6.70 21.40
C TYR A 107 15.45 -5.51 22.10
N GLU A 108 14.72 -4.72 22.88
CA GLU A 108 15.27 -3.64 23.71
C GLU A 108 16.33 -4.17 24.67
N LYS A 109 16.09 -5.34 25.29
CA LYS A 109 17.09 -5.98 26.16
C LYS A 109 18.29 -6.51 25.38
N PHE A 110 18.07 -6.98 24.15
CA PHE A 110 19.16 -7.36 23.26
C PHE A 110 20.05 -6.16 22.93
N GLN A 111 19.46 -5.02 22.54
CA GLN A 111 20.20 -3.78 22.28
C GLN A 111 20.96 -3.29 23.51
N ASP A 112 20.31 -3.34 24.69
CA ASP A 112 20.91 -3.05 26.00
C ASP A 112 22.18 -3.87 26.25
N PHE A 113 22.23 -5.11 25.76
CA PHE A 113 23.37 -6.00 25.83
C PHE A 113 24.43 -5.68 24.76
N VAL A 114 24.03 -5.55 23.50
CA VAL A 114 24.94 -5.26 22.38
C VAL A 114 25.71 -3.96 22.63
N ASN A 115 25.02 -2.94 23.13
CA ASN A 115 25.56 -1.60 23.37
C ASN A 115 26.21 -1.44 24.76
N ALA A 116 26.29 -2.51 25.56
CA ALA A 116 26.87 -2.46 26.90
C ALA A 116 28.39 -2.25 26.88
N LYS A 117 28.88 -1.34 27.73
CA LYS A 117 30.32 -1.24 28.04
C LYS A 117 30.83 -2.59 28.57
N PRO A 118 32.10 -2.98 28.33
CA PRO A 118 32.63 -4.29 28.73
C PRO A 118 32.33 -4.69 30.18
N LYS A 119 32.50 -3.76 31.13
CA LYS A 119 32.22 -3.97 32.56
C LYS A 119 30.76 -4.32 32.92
N PHE A 120 29.81 -4.07 32.02
CA PHE A 120 28.39 -4.35 32.22
C PHE A 120 27.86 -5.43 31.28
N LYS A 121 28.69 -5.95 30.37
CA LYS A 121 28.27 -6.80 29.26
C LYS A 121 27.66 -8.12 29.74
N GLU A 122 28.29 -8.81 30.68
CA GLU A 122 27.74 -10.05 31.27
C GLU A 122 26.41 -9.83 31.99
N LYS A 123 26.30 -8.77 32.81
CA LYS A 123 25.06 -8.46 33.52
C LYS A 123 23.91 -8.13 32.56
N LYS A 124 24.20 -7.46 31.44
CA LYS A 124 23.20 -7.12 30.42
C LYS A 124 22.84 -8.34 29.57
N LYS A 125 23.80 -9.22 29.26
CA LYS A 125 23.59 -10.52 28.62
C LYS A 125 22.60 -11.36 29.41
N GLU A 126 22.84 -11.54 30.71
CA GLU A 126 21.96 -12.30 31.60
C GLU A 126 20.54 -11.72 31.61
N LYS A 127 20.41 -10.39 31.71
CA LYS A 127 19.11 -9.71 31.63
C LYS A 127 18.38 -9.97 30.33
N PHE A 128 19.08 -9.95 29.19
CA PHE A 128 18.48 -10.27 27.90
C PHE A 128 17.97 -11.72 27.88
N ILE A 129 18.82 -12.69 28.26
CA ILE A 129 18.45 -14.11 28.29
C ILE A 129 17.22 -14.32 29.18
N THR A 130 17.26 -13.81 30.42
CA THR A 130 16.13 -13.92 31.36
C THR A 130 14.86 -13.27 30.81
N GLN A 131 14.97 -12.08 30.21
CA GLN A 131 13.81 -11.41 29.61
C GLN A 131 13.22 -12.27 28.49
N TYR A 132 14.04 -12.74 27.56
CA TYR A 132 13.62 -13.55 26.43
C TYR A 132 12.92 -14.84 26.89
N GLU A 133 13.50 -15.54 27.86
CA GLU A 133 12.94 -16.78 28.40
C GLU A 133 11.61 -16.58 29.14
N ASN A 134 11.46 -15.47 29.87
CA ASN A 134 10.27 -15.18 30.68
C ASN A 134 9.12 -14.54 29.88
N THR A 135 9.39 -14.05 28.68
CA THR A 135 8.40 -13.34 27.86
C THR A 135 7.91 -14.16 26.67
N GLY A 136 7.95 -15.49 26.74
CA GLY A 136 7.39 -16.35 25.70
C GLY A 136 8.34 -16.72 24.57
N ARG A 137 9.63 -16.33 24.63
CA ARG A 137 10.67 -16.76 23.68
C ARG A 137 10.26 -16.50 22.22
N ASP A 138 10.50 -17.47 21.35
CA ASP A 138 10.16 -17.49 19.93
C ASP A 138 8.67 -17.65 19.65
N LEU A 139 7.86 -18.06 20.65
CA LEU A 139 6.41 -18.20 20.49
C LEU A 139 5.75 -16.88 20.10
N ASN A 140 6.31 -15.73 20.50
CA ASN A 140 5.73 -14.44 20.10
C ASN A 140 5.86 -14.21 18.59
N VAL A 141 7.03 -14.50 18.01
CA VAL A 141 7.30 -14.32 16.58
C VAL A 141 6.58 -15.41 15.77
N ASP A 142 6.51 -16.64 16.28
CA ASP A 142 5.70 -17.71 15.70
C ASP A 142 4.21 -17.33 15.68
N SER A 143 3.69 -16.75 16.77
CA SER A 143 2.29 -16.35 16.85
C SER A 143 1.98 -15.17 15.93
N LEU A 144 2.91 -14.22 15.80
CA LEU A 144 2.79 -13.12 14.84
C LEU A 144 2.77 -13.63 13.39
N TYR A 145 3.65 -14.57 13.06
CA TYR A 145 3.64 -15.27 11.77
C TYR A 145 2.29 -15.93 11.50
N ASN A 146 1.79 -16.72 12.45
CA ASN A 146 0.50 -17.40 12.34
C ASN A 146 -0.67 -16.41 12.19
N ALA A 147 -0.60 -15.24 12.82
CA ALA A 147 -1.59 -14.19 12.65
C ALA A 147 -1.61 -13.63 11.22
N VAL A 148 -0.44 -13.44 10.61
CA VAL A 148 -0.30 -13.01 9.21
C VAL A 148 -0.75 -14.09 8.23
N THR A 149 -0.44 -15.35 8.51
CA THR A 149 -0.74 -16.45 7.59
C THR A 149 -2.19 -16.93 7.65
N GLY A 150 -2.94 -16.53 8.68
CA GLY A 150 -4.28 -17.05 8.95
C GLY A 150 -4.28 -18.39 9.69
N GLU A 151 -3.10 -18.91 10.08
CA GLU A 151 -2.93 -20.13 10.89
C GLU A 151 -3.19 -19.85 12.39
N ASN A 152 -4.22 -19.07 12.69
CA ASN A 152 -4.61 -18.66 14.03
C ASN A 152 -6.01 -19.20 14.39
N ILE A 153 -6.42 -19.05 15.65
CA ILE A 153 -7.69 -19.62 16.17
C ILE A 153 -8.91 -19.07 15.44
N SER A 154 -8.87 -17.81 14.96
CA SER A 154 -9.95 -17.19 14.19
C SER A 154 -9.98 -17.63 12.73
N GLY A 155 -8.87 -18.11 12.15
CA GLY A 155 -8.75 -18.43 10.73
C GLY A 155 -8.64 -17.20 9.80
N ASP A 156 -8.92 -16.00 10.31
CA ASP A 156 -8.78 -14.75 9.55
C ASP A 156 -7.32 -14.32 9.47
N ALA A 157 -6.82 -14.03 8.27
CA ALA A 157 -5.50 -13.47 8.07
C ALA A 157 -5.47 -11.98 8.47
N MET A 158 -4.49 -11.60 9.30
CA MET A 158 -4.32 -10.23 9.80
C MET A 158 -4.43 -9.16 8.70
N LEU A 159 -3.77 -9.40 7.57
CA LEU A 159 -3.69 -8.44 6.48
C LEU A 159 -5.04 -8.25 5.76
N ASP A 160 -5.86 -9.30 5.65
CA ASP A 160 -7.20 -9.20 5.03
C ASP A 160 -8.14 -8.35 5.89
N THR A 161 -8.03 -8.50 7.21
CA THR A 161 -8.75 -7.68 8.18
C THR A 161 -8.33 -6.21 8.07
N VAL A 162 -7.03 -5.93 8.02
CA VAL A 162 -6.51 -4.56 7.86
C VAL A 162 -6.97 -3.94 6.54
N VAL A 163 -6.84 -4.64 5.41
CA VAL A 163 -7.33 -4.17 4.10
C VAL A 163 -8.82 -3.84 4.15
N THR A 164 -9.61 -4.64 4.83
CA THR A 164 -11.06 -4.44 4.95
C THR A 164 -11.38 -3.24 5.85
N THR A 165 -10.78 -3.15 7.04
CA THR A 165 -11.01 -2.05 7.99
C THR A 165 -10.56 -0.71 7.44
N GLU A 166 -9.42 -0.67 6.76
CA GLU A 166 -8.91 0.53 6.10
C GLU A 166 -9.63 0.81 4.77
N GLN A 167 -10.68 0.05 4.44
CA GLN A 167 -11.50 0.23 3.24
C GLN A 167 -10.62 0.31 1.98
N ARG A 168 -9.65 -0.61 1.86
CA ARG A 168 -8.69 -0.69 0.75
C ARG A 168 -7.92 0.61 0.50
N SER A 169 -7.71 1.41 1.54
CA SER A 169 -6.83 2.57 1.47
C SER A 169 -5.38 2.11 1.42
N ARG A 170 -4.76 2.22 0.25
CA ARG A 170 -3.40 1.72 -0.02
C ARG A 170 -2.38 2.23 1.00
N LYS A 171 -2.38 3.53 1.30
CA LYS A 171 -1.37 4.17 2.14
C LYS A 171 -1.38 3.64 3.59
N PRO A 172 -2.53 3.60 4.31
CA PRO A 172 -2.62 2.94 5.61
C PRO A 172 -2.18 1.48 5.59
N VAL A 173 -2.54 0.71 4.57
CA VAL A 173 -2.12 -0.70 4.44
C VAL A 173 -0.60 -0.82 4.25
N GLU A 174 0.00 0.03 3.42
CA GLU A 174 1.45 0.11 3.24
C GLU A 174 2.15 0.51 4.56
N GLU A 175 1.62 1.49 5.29
CA GLU A 175 2.15 1.92 6.59
C GLU A 175 2.09 0.78 7.61
N PHE A 176 0.97 0.06 7.71
CA PHE A 176 0.85 -1.13 8.57
C PHE A 176 1.89 -2.20 8.22
N CYS A 177 2.03 -2.53 6.93
CA CYS A 177 3.02 -3.51 6.47
C CYS A 177 4.46 -3.10 6.81
N ALA A 178 4.79 -1.81 6.69
CA ALA A 178 6.11 -1.28 7.02
C ALA A 178 6.46 -1.53 8.49
N ARG A 179 5.51 -1.23 9.37
CA ARG A 179 5.70 -1.36 10.82
C ARG A 179 5.73 -2.83 11.23
N LEU A 180 4.85 -3.66 10.69
CA LEU A 180 4.82 -5.10 10.93
C LEU A 180 6.14 -5.77 10.50
N LYS A 181 6.69 -5.37 9.35
CA LYS A 181 7.99 -5.83 8.86
C LYS A 181 9.10 -5.56 9.88
N LYS A 182 9.14 -4.37 10.47
CA LYS A 182 10.12 -4.03 11.51
C LYS A 182 9.97 -4.91 12.76
N ILE A 183 8.73 -5.23 13.17
CA ILE A 183 8.48 -6.15 14.31
C ILE A 183 9.06 -7.53 14.04
N PHE A 184 8.85 -8.08 12.84
CA PHE A 184 9.46 -9.37 12.48
C PHE A 184 10.98 -9.34 12.57
N VAL A 185 11.63 -8.29 12.06
CA VAL A 185 13.09 -8.15 12.12
C VAL A 185 13.57 -8.10 13.58
N MET A 186 12.94 -7.31 14.46
CA MET A 186 13.26 -7.28 15.89
C MET A 186 13.11 -8.64 16.56
N GLY A 187 12.02 -9.35 16.24
CA GLY A 187 11.75 -10.68 16.74
C GLY A 187 12.81 -11.68 16.30
N ILE A 188 13.09 -11.76 15.00
CA ILE A 188 14.07 -12.70 14.43
C ILE A 188 15.47 -12.44 15.00
N ILE A 189 15.90 -11.18 15.09
CA ILE A 189 17.18 -10.81 15.73
C ILE A 189 17.22 -11.31 17.18
N SER A 190 16.14 -11.15 17.93
CA SER A 190 16.07 -11.60 19.33
C SER A 190 16.16 -13.12 19.44
N VAL A 191 15.48 -13.86 18.55
CA VAL A 191 15.56 -15.33 18.49
C VAL A 191 16.99 -15.78 18.20
N MET A 192 17.61 -15.23 17.16
CA MET A 192 18.98 -15.57 16.75
C MET A 192 20.01 -15.18 17.82
N GLY A 193 19.88 -13.99 18.40
CA GLY A 193 20.75 -13.50 19.46
C GLY A 193 20.70 -14.39 20.70
N HIS A 194 19.50 -14.85 21.09
CA HIS A 194 19.36 -15.81 22.19
C HIS A 194 20.02 -17.16 21.88
N ALA A 195 19.75 -17.73 20.69
CA ALA A 195 20.36 -19.00 20.27
C ALA A 195 21.89 -18.92 20.31
N ALA A 196 22.47 -17.88 19.72
CA ALA A 196 23.91 -17.66 19.73
C ALA A 196 24.49 -17.61 21.15
N LEU A 197 23.85 -16.86 22.06
CA LEU A 197 24.37 -16.64 23.42
C LEU A 197 24.23 -17.86 24.34
N LYS A 198 23.23 -18.72 24.10
CA LYS A 198 22.94 -19.89 24.95
C LYS A 198 23.49 -21.19 24.38
N GLU A 199 23.39 -21.38 23.07
CA GLU A 199 23.77 -22.61 22.36
C GLU A 199 25.17 -22.50 21.73
N GLY A 200 25.76 -21.30 21.74
CA GLY A 200 27.09 -21.03 21.17
C GLY A 200 27.10 -20.91 19.64
N ALA A 201 25.96 -21.12 18.99
CA ALA A 201 25.76 -20.96 17.55
C ALA A 201 24.28 -20.74 17.25
N VAL A 202 23.98 -20.22 16.06
CA VAL A 202 22.63 -20.27 15.49
C VAL A 202 22.63 -21.40 14.45
N GLY A 203 21.70 -22.35 14.55
CA GLY A 203 21.64 -23.47 13.60
C GLY A 203 21.18 -23.02 12.21
N GLU A 204 21.77 -23.57 11.14
CA GLU A 204 21.36 -23.29 9.75
C GLU A 204 19.85 -23.55 9.52
N VAL A 205 19.27 -24.54 10.22
CA VAL A 205 17.83 -24.84 10.21
C VAL A 205 16.99 -23.67 10.73
N MET A 206 17.45 -22.98 11.77
CA MET A 206 16.77 -21.82 12.34
C MET A 206 16.85 -20.61 11.40
N VAL A 207 18.01 -20.40 10.78
CA VAL A 207 18.21 -19.34 9.78
C VAL A 207 17.23 -19.54 8.62
N LYS A 208 17.23 -20.74 8.04
CA LYS A 208 16.32 -21.08 6.94
C LYS A 208 14.84 -20.92 7.33
N LYS A 209 14.43 -21.40 8.51
CA LYS A 209 13.05 -21.21 9.03
C LYS A 209 12.63 -19.74 8.96
N TRP A 210 13.46 -18.83 9.43
CA TRP A 210 13.10 -17.41 9.50
C TRP A 210 13.25 -16.69 8.15
N GLN A 211 14.17 -17.11 7.28
CA GLN A 211 14.24 -16.63 5.90
C GLN A 211 12.97 -16.96 5.11
N ASP A 212 12.57 -18.24 5.11
CA ASP A 212 11.39 -18.72 4.39
C ASP A 212 10.11 -18.03 4.89
N ARG A 213 9.98 -17.87 6.22
CA ARG A 213 8.82 -17.21 6.83
C ARG A 213 8.77 -15.72 6.57
N MET A 214 9.92 -15.02 6.59
CA MET A 214 9.96 -13.60 6.27
C MET A 214 9.53 -13.38 4.82
N GLU A 215 9.98 -14.23 3.89
CA GLU A 215 9.58 -14.16 2.50
C GLU A 215 8.07 -14.40 2.29
N ASP A 216 7.46 -15.36 3.01
CA ASP A 216 6.00 -15.56 2.98
C ASP A 216 5.26 -14.32 3.52
N VAL A 217 5.72 -13.76 4.65
CA VAL A 217 5.15 -12.52 5.21
C VAL A 217 5.23 -11.37 4.21
N GLU A 218 6.37 -11.15 3.56
CA GLU A 218 6.53 -10.09 2.55
C GLU A 218 5.64 -10.33 1.32
N THR A 219 5.48 -11.58 0.90
CA THR A 219 4.59 -11.95 -0.20
C THR A 219 3.14 -11.62 0.13
N ARG A 220 2.70 -11.89 1.36
CA ARG A 220 1.34 -11.57 1.81
C ARG A 220 1.12 -10.06 1.97
N MET A 221 2.10 -9.32 2.48
CA MET A 221 2.07 -7.85 2.52
C MET A 221 1.92 -7.27 1.11
N LYS A 222 2.68 -7.79 0.14
CA LYS A 222 2.55 -7.40 -1.26
C LYS A 222 1.15 -7.67 -1.79
N ALA A 223 0.60 -8.87 -1.53
CA ALA A 223 -0.74 -9.23 -1.99
C ALA A 223 -1.83 -8.30 -1.41
N ALA A 224 -1.71 -7.89 -0.15
CA ALA A 224 -2.64 -6.95 0.49
C ALA A 224 -2.62 -5.56 -0.18
N VAL A 225 -1.43 -5.06 -0.53
CA VAL A 225 -1.29 -3.78 -1.26
C VAL A 225 -1.78 -3.91 -2.70
N ASP A 226 -1.46 -5.02 -3.38
CA ASP A 226 -1.95 -5.31 -4.72
C ASP A 226 -3.48 -5.40 -4.76
N ASP A 227 -4.13 -5.93 -3.70
CA ASP A 227 -5.60 -5.92 -3.58
C ASP A 227 -6.16 -4.49 -3.57
N CYS A 228 -5.53 -3.60 -2.80
CA CYS A 228 -5.92 -2.19 -2.75
C CYS A 228 -5.82 -1.53 -4.13
N ILE A 229 -4.74 -1.81 -4.88
CA ILE A 229 -4.53 -1.27 -6.23
C ILE A 229 -5.49 -1.90 -7.24
N LYS A 230 -5.72 -3.21 -7.18
CA LYS A 230 -6.59 -3.88 -8.16
C LYS A 230 -8.06 -3.51 -7.98
N ASN A 231 -8.50 -3.38 -6.73
CA ASN A 231 -9.90 -3.17 -6.38
C ASN A 231 -10.24 -1.71 -6.05
N PHE A 232 -9.31 -0.77 -6.26
CA PHE A 232 -9.57 0.66 -6.06
C PHE A 232 -10.81 1.16 -6.81
N PRO A 233 -11.13 0.75 -8.06
CA PRO A 233 -12.29 1.30 -8.76
C PRO A 233 -13.62 0.94 -8.08
N LEU A 234 -13.73 -0.29 -7.59
CA LEU A 234 -14.91 -0.76 -6.88
C LEU A 234 -15.04 -0.04 -5.53
N GLN A 235 -13.95 0.06 -4.78
CA GLN A 235 -13.93 0.79 -3.51
C GLN A 235 -14.23 2.28 -3.70
N ALA A 236 -13.67 2.92 -4.73
CA ALA A 236 -13.88 4.34 -5.03
C ALA A 236 -15.36 4.63 -5.32
N LYS A 237 -16.05 3.72 -6.00
CA LYS A 237 -17.50 3.80 -6.19
C LYS A 237 -18.24 3.76 -4.85
N THR A 238 -17.93 2.78 -4.00
CA THR A 238 -18.53 2.65 -2.66
C THR A 238 -18.26 3.87 -1.78
N ASP A 239 -17.06 4.44 -1.85
CA ASP A 239 -16.71 5.64 -1.09
C ASP A 239 -17.55 6.84 -1.53
N VAL A 240 -17.75 7.03 -2.84
CA VAL A 240 -18.64 8.07 -3.36
C VAL A 240 -20.10 7.79 -2.96
N GLU A 241 -20.57 6.55 -3.02
CA GLU A 241 -21.91 6.17 -2.55
C GLU A 241 -22.12 6.51 -1.06
N HIS A 242 -21.13 6.25 -0.20
CA HIS A 242 -21.19 6.60 1.21
C HIS A 242 -21.30 8.12 1.43
N GLN A 243 -20.54 8.91 0.66
CA GLN A 243 -20.64 10.38 0.72
C GLN A 243 -22.02 10.91 0.36
N LEU A 244 -22.75 10.21 -0.51
CA LEU A 244 -24.13 10.56 -0.88
C LEU A 244 -25.14 10.30 0.25
N LEU A 245 -24.79 9.49 1.26
CA LEU A 245 -25.62 9.31 2.47
C LEU A 245 -25.56 10.53 3.39
N GLU A 246 -24.41 11.20 3.44
CA GLU A 246 -24.16 12.33 4.33
C GLU A 246 -24.54 13.67 3.70
N ARG A 247 -24.49 13.78 2.37
CA ARG A 247 -24.73 15.03 1.65
C ARG A 247 -25.67 14.84 0.47
N GLN A 248 -26.70 15.69 0.40
CA GLN A 248 -27.57 15.73 -0.76
C GLN A 248 -26.80 16.21 -2.00
N ALA A 249 -26.87 15.43 -3.08
CA ALA A 249 -26.23 15.79 -4.34
C ALA A 249 -26.79 17.07 -4.94
N LYS A 250 -25.90 17.87 -5.54
CA LYS A 250 -26.23 19.12 -6.23
C LYS A 250 -25.37 19.28 -7.48
N ILE A 251 -25.90 19.97 -8.48
CA ILE A 251 -25.16 20.30 -9.72
C ILE A 251 -24.56 21.69 -9.52
N ASP A 252 -23.45 21.73 -8.79
CA ASP A 252 -22.63 22.92 -8.54
C ASP A 252 -21.13 22.57 -8.40
N PRO A 253 -20.23 23.56 -8.50
CA PRO A 253 -18.79 23.34 -8.40
C PRO A 253 -18.29 22.89 -7.02
N GLU A 254 -19.02 23.17 -5.94
CA GLU A 254 -18.63 22.81 -4.58
C GLU A 254 -18.81 21.30 -4.38
N PHE A 255 -20.01 20.78 -4.68
CA PHE A 255 -20.31 19.36 -4.60
C PHE A 255 -19.43 18.52 -5.54
N THR A 256 -19.27 18.98 -6.79
CA THR A 256 -18.40 18.30 -7.76
C THR A 256 -16.93 18.29 -7.32
N GLY A 257 -16.48 19.37 -6.66
CA GLY A 257 -15.13 19.47 -6.10
C GLY A 257 -14.92 18.51 -4.93
N LEU A 258 -15.89 18.41 -4.04
CA LEU A 258 -15.83 17.51 -2.89
C LEU A 258 -15.65 16.04 -3.31
N ILE A 259 -16.37 15.59 -4.35
CA ILE A 259 -16.18 14.23 -4.87
C ILE A 259 -14.75 14.03 -5.39
N LEU A 260 -14.25 15.00 -6.16
CA LEU A 260 -12.89 14.95 -6.70
C LEU A 260 -11.84 14.93 -5.57
N ASP A 261 -12.00 15.78 -4.56
CA ASP A 261 -11.04 15.90 -3.45
C ASP A 261 -10.94 14.60 -2.64
N ILE A 262 -12.07 13.93 -2.40
CA ILE A 262 -12.10 12.65 -1.67
C ILE A 262 -11.37 11.56 -2.46
N LEU A 263 -11.68 11.46 -3.76
CA LEU A 263 -11.05 10.50 -4.65
C LEU A 263 -9.54 10.77 -4.79
N ALA A 264 -9.15 12.01 -5.06
CA ALA A 264 -7.75 12.41 -5.21
C ALA A 264 -6.95 12.26 -3.91
N LYS A 265 -7.58 12.46 -2.74
CA LYS A 265 -6.91 12.28 -1.45
C LYS A 265 -6.63 10.81 -1.14
N LYS A 266 -7.63 9.93 -1.31
CA LYS A 266 -7.49 8.51 -0.96
C LYS A 266 -6.71 7.73 -2.03
N TYR A 267 -6.95 8.05 -3.30
CA TYR A 267 -6.36 7.41 -4.47
C TYR A 267 -5.39 8.37 -5.17
N TYR A 268 -4.39 8.85 -4.43
CA TYR A 268 -3.45 9.89 -4.85
C TYR A 268 -2.66 9.54 -6.12
N TRP A 269 -2.54 8.25 -6.44
CA TRP A 269 -1.85 7.74 -7.64
C TRP A 269 -2.74 7.68 -8.88
N VAL A 270 -3.98 8.15 -8.79
CA VAL A 270 -4.98 8.07 -9.87
C VAL A 270 -5.40 9.48 -10.30
N SER A 271 -5.50 9.68 -11.61
CA SER A 271 -6.16 10.86 -12.19
C SER A 271 -7.65 10.59 -12.38
N TRP A 272 -8.47 11.56 -12.02
CA TRP A 272 -9.92 11.49 -11.88
C TRP A 272 -10.60 12.61 -12.67
N SER A 273 -11.73 12.29 -13.29
CA SER A 273 -12.68 13.26 -13.84
C SER A 273 -14.07 12.94 -13.34
N VAL A 274 -14.71 13.95 -12.74
CA VAL A 274 -16.04 13.88 -12.13
C VAL A 274 -16.97 14.77 -12.94
N ARG A 275 -18.09 14.21 -13.40
CA ARG A 275 -19.17 14.96 -14.05
C ARG A 275 -20.47 14.74 -13.31
N VAL A 276 -21.13 15.83 -12.94
CA VAL A 276 -22.41 15.81 -12.23
C VAL A 276 -23.44 16.52 -13.08
N PHE A 277 -24.55 15.84 -13.41
CA PHE A 277 -25.56 16.39 -14.31
C PHE A 277 -26.95 15.87 -14.02
N ASN A 278 -27.97 16.57 -14.50
CA ASN A 278 -29.35 16.21 -14.21
C ASN A 278 -29.83 15.00 -15.04
N HIS A 279 -30.28 13.93 -14.37
CA HIS A 279 -30.98 12.81 -15.01
C HIS A 279 -32.34 13.29 -15.52
N SER A 280 -33.11 13.96 -14.66
CA SER A 280 -34.40 14.58 -15.00
C SER A 280 -34.28 16.11 -15.08
N GLY A 281 -34.83 16.70 -16.14
CA GLY A 281 -35.03 18.16 -16.28
C GLY A 281 -36.44 18.51 -16.73
N ILE A 282 -36.65 19.75 -17.16
CA ILE A 282 -37.92 20.20 -17.76
C ILE A 282 -38.27 19.30 -18.95
N PHE A 283 -39.54 18.88 -19.06
CA PHE A 283 -40.04 17.90 -20.03
C PHE A 283 -39.54 18.15 -21.47
N PHE A 284 -39.54 19.40 -21.93
CA PHE A 284 -39.06 19.80 -23.25
C PHE A 284 -37.56 19.51 -23.48
N TRP A 285 -36.70 19.83 -22.50
CA TRP A 285 -35.26 19.58 -22.60
C TRP A 285 -34.91 18.09 -22.51
N ASN A 286 -35.65 17.32 -21.71
CA ASN A 286 -35.47 15.86 -21.68
C ASN A 286 -35.89 15.20 -23.00
N TRP A 287 -36.93 15.73 -23.65
CA TRP A 287 -37.31 15.25 -24.97
C TRP A 287 -36.20 15.58 -25.99
N LEU A 288 -35.70 16.82 -26.04
CA LEU A 288 -34.59 17.17 -26.93
C LEU A 288 -33.29 16.38 -26.67
N ALA A 289 -33.03 15.97 -25.43
CA ALA A 289 -31.88 15.14 -25.07
C ALA A 289 -32.01 13.67 -25.52
N GLY A 290 -33.25 13.18 -25.71
CA GLY A 290 -33.56 11.79 -26.07
C GLY A 290 -33.33 10.78 -24.94
N LYS A 291 -33.74 9.52 -25.17
CA LYS A 291 -33.70 8.45 -24.15
C LYS A 291 -32.28 8.03 -23.73
N LYS A 292 -31.28 8.16 -24.62
CA LYS A 292 -29.85 7.89 -24.36
C LYS A 292 -29.06 9.20 -24.38
N TYR A 293 -29.34 10.05 -23.40
CA TYR A 293 -28.82 11.42 -23.28
C TYR A 293 -27.38 11.50 -22.76
N HIS A 294 -26.78 10.39 -22.36
CA HIS A 294 -25.36 10.26 -22.12
C HIS A 294 -24.90 8.85 -22.50
N GLY A 295 -23.59 8.63 -22.60
CA GLY A 295 -23.02 7.31 -22.83
C GLY A 295 -21.50 7.34 -22.93
N SER A 296 -20.88 6.19 -22.72
CA SER A 296 -19.43 6.04 -22.67
C SER A 296 -18.92 5.06 -23.73
N GLY A 297 -17.72 5.31 -24.23
CA GLY A 297 -16.88 4.40 -25.01
C GLY A 297 -15.48 4.38 -24.41
N GLY A 298 -14.70 3.33 -24.65
CA GLY A 298 -13.45 3.10 -23.90
C GLY A 298 -13.58 1.96 -22.91
N GLY A 299 -12.43 1.51 -22.40
CA GLY A 299 -12.32 0.52 -21.33
C GLY A 299 -13.17 0.83 -20.10
N GLY A 300 -13.26 -0.14 -19.19
CA GLY A 300 -14.10 -0.08 -17.97
C GLY A 300 -13.65 0.92 -16.90
N ASN A 301 -12.85 1.94 -17.25
CA ASN A 301 -12.24 2.89 -16.32
C ASN A 301 -13.18 4.05 -15.97
N PHE A 302 -14.44 3.70 -15.68
CA PHE A 302 -15.46 4.61 -15.21
C PHE A 302 -16.53 3.88 -14.41
N PHE A 303 -17.23 4.63 -13.56
CA PHE A 303 -18.46 4.20 -12.92
C PHE A 303 -19.46 5.35 -12.88
N ASP A 304 -20.74 5.01 -12.76
CA ASP A 304 -21.81 5.98 -12.65
C ASP A 304 -22.77 5.66 -11.50
N LEU A 305 -23.37 6.72 -10.96
CA LEU A 305 -24.31 6.70 -9.86
C LEU A 305 -25.52 7.56 -10.22
N LEU A 306 -26.71 7.11 -9.81
CA LEU A 306 -27.94 7.87 -9.90
C LEU A 306 -28.49 8.10 -8.50
N THR A 307 -28.62 9.36 -8.11
CA THR A 307 -29.10 9.74 -6.79
C THR A 307 -30.63 9.75 -6.73
N PRO A 308 -31.23 9.68 -5.52
CA PRO A 308 -32.69 9.78 -5.36
C PRO A 308 -33.31 11.08 -5.89
N ASN A 309 -32.56 12.18 -5.90
CA ASN A 309 -32.99 13.47 -6.47
C ASN A 309 -32.70 13.59 -7.98
N ASN A 310 -32.52 12.47 -8.68
CA ASN A 310 -32.32 12.39 -10.13
C ASN A 310 -31.11 13.20 -10.63
N ILE A 311 -30.01 13.17 -9.88
CA ILE A 311 -28.72 13.67 -10.31
C ILE A 311 -27.86 12.47 -10.67
N ARG A 312 -27.21 12.53 -11.82
CA ARG A 312 -26.28 11.52 -12.29
C ARG A 312 -24.86 12.01 -12.04
N ILE A 313 -24.05 11.13 -11.45
CA ILE A 313 -22.63 11.35 -11.21
C ILE A 313 -21.90 10.32 -12.06
N VAL A 314 -20.95 10.76 -12.89
CA VAL A 314 -20.09 9.88 -13.66
C VAL A 314 -18.65 10.21 -13.34
N VAL A 315 -17.93 9.21 -12.84
CA VAL A 315 -16.53 9.29 -12.49
C VAL A 315 -15.76 8.41 -13.46
N SER A 316 -14.68 8.92 -14.03
CA SER A 316 -13.75 8.16 -14.87
C SER A 316 -12.33 8.49 -14.46
N PHE A 317 -11.42 7.57 -14.74
CA PHE A 317 -10.10 7.61 -14.14
C PHE A 317 -9.02 7.00 -15.05
N SER A 318 -7.76 7.30 -14.74
CA SER A 318 -6.59 6.63 -15.30
C SER A 318 -5.47 6.61 -14.26
N ALA A 319 -4.81 5.47 -14.08
CA ALA A 319 -3.67 5.31 -13.16
C ALA A 319 -2.32 5.65 -13.83
N ASP A 320 -2.28 5.70 -15.16
CA ASP A 320 -1.09 6.04 -15.96
C ASP A 320 -1.50 6.93 -17.14
N PRO A 321 -1.91 8.20 -16.86
CA PRO A 321 -2.47 9.05 -17.89
C PRO A 321 -1.42 9.45 -18.93
N LYS A 322 -1.75 9.29 -20.21
CA LYS A 322 -0.87 9.60 -21.35
C LYS A 322 -1.38 10.82 -22.12
N PRO A 323 -0.48 11.65 -22.69
CA PRO A 323 -0.90 12.79 -23.50
C PRO A 323 -1.79 12.36 -24.66
N ILE A 324 -2.86 13.13 -24.91
CA ILE A 324 -3.79 12.90 -26.02
C ILE A 324 -3.65 14.01 -27.07
N ASN A 325 -3.85 13.67 -28.34
CA ASN A 325 -3.77 14.64 -29.44
C ASN A 325 -5.06 15.49 -29.50
N LYS A 326 -5.08 16.59 -28.75
CA LYS A 326 -6.26 17.48 -28.63
C LYS A 326 -6.67 18.14 -29.94
N SER A 327 -5.72 18.55 -30.79
CA SER A 327 -6.05 19.16 -32.08
C SER A 327 -6.76 18.15 -32.98
N GLN A 328 -6.25 16.92 -33.05
CA GLN A 328 -6.91 15.86 -33.78
C GLN A 328 -8.30 15.54 -33.24
N ILE A 329 -8.48 15.57 -31.91
CA ILE A 329 -9.80 15.39 -31.28
C ILE A 329 -10.79 16.45 -31.78
N VAL A 330 -10.41 17.73 -31.72
CA VAL A 330 -11.26 18.84 -32.16
C VAL A 330 -11.61 18.72 -33.64
N ASP A 331 -10.61 18.52 -34.51
CA ASP A 331 -10.80 18.42 -35.96
C ASP A 331 -11.79 17.30 -36.32
N GLN A 332 -11.62 16.12 -35.73
CA GLN A 332 -12.50 14.97 -36.01
C GLN A 332 -13.92 15.17 -35.49
N ILE A 333 -14.09 15.82 -34.34
CA ILE A 333 -15.41 16.13 -33.79
C ILE A 333 -16.18 17.08 -34.73
N GLU A 334 -15.50 18.08 -35.30
CA GLU A 334 -16.09 19.03 -36.24
C GLU A 334 -16.48 18.35 -37.57
N MET A 335 -15.65 17.43 -38.07
CA MET A 335 -15.91 16.69 -39.31
C MET A 335 -17.08 15.69 -39.20
N GLN A 336 -17.19 14.95 -38.09
CA GLN A 336 -18.14 13.84 -37.93
C GLN A 336 -19.62 14.28 -37.77
N LYS A 337 -19.89 15.57 -37.56
CA LYS A 337 -21.24 16.13 -37.32
C LYS A 337 -22.03 15.38 -36.23
N LEU A 338 -21.35 14.85 -35.19
CA LEU A 338 -21.87 14.13 -34.01
C LEU A 338 -23.33 13.65 -34.15
N LYS A 339 -23.54 12.58 -34.93
CA LYS A 339 -24.86 12.02 -35.25
C LYS A 339 -25.25 10.90 -34.28
N GLY A 340 -26.55 10.68 -34.12
CA GLY A 340 -27.08 9.65 -33.21
C GLY A 340 -27.28 10.11 -31.76
N ASN A 341 -27.50 9.16 -30.87
CA ASN A 341 -27.60 9.38 -29.42
C ASN A 341 -26.20 9.40 -28.77
N MET A 342 -26.10 9.83 -27.51
CA MET A 342 -24.79 10.06 -26.88
C MET A 342 -23.96 8.78 -26.70
N GLN A 343 -24.61 7.62 -26.51
CA GLN A 343 -23.92 6.33 -26.50
C GLN A 343 -23.25 6.04 -27.85
N SER A 344 -23.96 6.29 -28.96
CA SER A 344 -23.40 6.13 -30.30
C SER A 344 -22.26 7.10 -30.55
N VAL A 345 -22.41 8.36 -30.11
CA VAL A 345 -21.36 9.38 -30.24
C VAL A 345 -20.09 8.95 -29.50
N ALA A 346 -20.21 8.51 -28.25
CA ALA A 346 -19.07 8.06 -27.45
C ALA A 346 -18.38 6.84 -28.08
N GLN A 347 -19.13 5.86 -28.57
CA GLN A 347 -18.58 4.67 -29.24
C GLN A 347 -17.87 5.02 -30.56
N THR A 348 -18.42 5.94 -31.36
CA THR A 348 -17.77 6.37 -32.61
C THR A 348 -16.47 7.11 -32.33
N LEU A 349 -16.46 8.02 -31.36
CA LEU A 349 -15.26 8.76 -30.95
C LEU A 349 -14.18 7.82 -30.40
N TRP A 350 -14.55 6.89 -29.51
CA TRP A 350 -13.62 5.91 -28.97
C TRP A 350 -12.95 5.06 -30.07
N LYS A 351 -13.70 4.63 -31.10
CA LYS A 351 -13.12 3.89 -32.24
C LYS A 351 -12.09 4.69 -33.02
N MET A 352 -12.18 6.02 -33.02
CA MET A 352 -11.20 6.90 -33.67
C MET A 352 -10.01 7.22 -32.77
N PHE A 353 -10.22 7.21 -31.45
CA PHE A 353 -9.21 7.48 -30.43
C PHE A 353 -9.03 6.24 -29.55
N PRO A 354 -8.36 5.19 -30.06
CA PRO A 354 -8.10 3.99 -29.27
C PRO A 354 -7.27 4.32 -28.02
N ASN A 355 -7.41 3.51 -26.96
CA ASN A 355 -6.79 3.72 -25.64
C ASN A 355 -7.25 5.01 -24.93
N THR A 356 -8.49 5.44 -25.19
CA THR A 356 -9.11 6.57 -24.49
C THR A 356 -10.44 6.19 -23.87
N VAL A 357 -10.78 6.80 -22.75
CA VAL A 357 -12.13 6.84 -22.21
C VAL A 357 -12.81 8.06 -22.78
N VAL A 358 -13.97 7.84 -23.43
CA VAL A 358 -14.82 8.87 -23.99
C VAL A 358 -16.16 8.85 -23.28
N HIS A 359 -16.56 9.96 -22.68
CA HIS A 359 -17.91 10.15 -22.16
C HIS A 359 -18.58 11.31 -22.89
N ALA A 360 -19.76 11.05 -23.46
CA ALA A 360 -20.58 12.03 -24.14
C ALA A 360 -21.86 12.29 -23.35
N ILE A 361 -22.22 13.55 -23.16
CA ILE A 361 -23.43 13.99 -22.46
C ILE A 361 -24.15 15.00 -23.35
N SER A 362 -25.47 14.93 -23.47
CA SER A 362 -26.25 15.85 -24.29
C SER A 362 -26.06 17.30 -23.86
N CYS A 363 -25.91 18.22 -24.83
CA CYS A 363 -25.74 19.65 -24.55
C CYS A 363 -26.95 20.30 -23.86
N TYR A 364 -28.10 19.61 -23.81
CA TYR A 364 -29.33 20.07 -23.13
C TYR A 364 -29.36 19.75 -21.63
N LYS A 365 -28.33 19.09 -21.09
CA LYS A 365 -28.21 18.81 -19.66
C LYS A 365 -27.41 19.92 -18.97
N LYS A 366 -27.83 20.27 -17.75
CA LYS A 366 -27.00 21.08 -16.84
C LYS A 366 -25.92 20.15 -16.30
N ILE A 367 -24.67 20.55 -16.45
CA ILE A 367 -23.50 19.76 -16.08
C ILE A 367 -22.50 20.63 -15.33
N GLU A 368 -21.88 20.04 -14.33
CA GLU A 368 -20.64 20.50 -13.72
C GLU A 368 -19.57 19.43 -13.91
N GLU A 369 -18.34 19.86 -14.15
CA GLU A 369 -17.18 18.98 -14.36
C GLU A 369 -16.01 19.49 -13.53
N LYS A 370 -15.27 18.56 -12.92
CA LYS A 370 -13.94 18.81 -12.36
C LYS A 370 -13.05 17.60 -12.56
N ASN A 371 -11.74 17.85 -12.70
CA ASN A 371 -10.72 16.82 -12.84
C ASN A 371 -9.39 17.28 -12.25
N ASN A 372 -8.48 16.32 -12.04
CA ASN A 372 -7.10 16.55 -11.63
C ASN A 372 -6.08 15.99 -12.65
N PHE A 373 -6.49 15.77 -13.90
CA PHE A 373 -5.58 15.31 -14.94
C PHE A 373 -4.58 16.40 -15.31
N GLN A 374 -3.39 15.99 -15.75
CA GLN A 374 -2.48 16.92 -16.42
C GLN A 374 -3.16 17.47 -17.68
N PRO A 375 -2.98 18.77 -18.01
CA PRO A 375 -3.68 19.40 -19.12
C PRO A 375 -3.57 18.59 -20.42
N GLU A 376 -2.40 18.09 -20.79
CA GLU A 376 -2.14 17.32 -22.00
C GLU A 376 -2.85 15.95 -22.08
N CYS A 377 -3.26 15.37 -20.95
CA CYS A 377 -3.87 14.04 -20.89
C CYS A 377 -5.41 14.07 -20.91
N PHE A 378 -6.02 15.27 -20.89
CA PHE A 378 -7.45 15.43 -20.70
C PHE A 378 -8.07 16.49 -21.61
N TYR A 379 -9.24 16.17 -22.17
CA TYR A 379 -10.05 17.05 -22.98
C TYR A 379 -11.47 17.10 -22.45
N PHE A 380 -11.95 18.30 -22.13
CA PHE A 380 -13.36 18.57 -21.91
C PHE A 380 -13.83 19.72 -22.79
N GLY A 381 -14.89 19.50 -23.56
CA GLY A 381 -15.36 20.47 -24.55
C GLY A 381 -16.87 20.45 -24.72
N ARG A 382 -17.47 21.64 -24.86
CA ARG A 382 -18.87 21.80 -25.26
C ARG A 382 -18.94 21.95 -26.78
N HIS A 383 -19.65 21.02 -27.41
CA HIS A 383 -19.96 21.05 -28.84
C HIS A 383 -21.45 21.25 -29.07
N LYS A 384 -21.83 21.49 -30.33
CA LYS A 384 -23.21 21.80 -30.75
C LYS A 384 -24.27 20.85 -30.14
N ARG A 385 -23.95 19.57 -29.98
CA ARG A 385 -24.89 18.53 -29.52
C ARG A 385 -24.50 17.82 -28.23
N ALA A 386 -23.26 17.97 -27.78
CA ALA A 386 -22.72 17.19 -26.68
C ALA A 386 -21.65 17.96 -25.90
N TYR A 387 -21.60 17.72 -24.59
CA TYR A 387 -20.37 17.82 -23.82
C TYR A 387 -19.58 16.53 -24.01
N LEU A 388 -18.29 16.66 -24.30
CA LEU A 388 -17.37 15.54 -24.49
C LEU A 388 -16.28 15.62 -23.44
N CYS A 389 -16.04 14.49 -22.77
CA CYS A 389 -14.93 14.27 -21.84
C CYS A 389 -14.10 13.12 -22.41
N ILE A 390 -12.82 13.37 -22.69
CA ILE A 390 -11.91 12.40 -23.29
C ILE A 390 -10.58 12.44 -22.52
N HIS A 391 -10.12 11.28 -22.09
CA HIS A 391 -8.79 11.12 -21.49
C HIS A 391 -8.22 9.75 -21.88
N SER A 392 -6.92 9.56 -21.71
CA SER A 392 -6.31 8.23 -21.85
C SER A 392 -6.94 7.22 -20.88
N GLU A 393 -7.03 5.96 -21.28
CA GLU A 393 -7.45 4.87 -20.37
C GLU A 393 -6.56 4.74 -19.13
#